data_AF-A0A1M7FCL6-F1
#
_entry.id   AF-A0A1M7FCL6-F1
#
_cell.length_a   1.000
_cell.length_b   1.000
_cell.length_c   1.000
_cell.angle_alpha   90.00
_cell.angle_beta   90.00
_cell.angle_gamma   90.00
#
_symmetry.space_group_name_H-M   'P 1'
#
loop_
_entity.id
_entity.type
_entity.pdbx_description
1 polymer ?
#
loop_
_entity_poly.entity_id
_entity_poly.type
_entity_poly.pdbx_seq_one_letter_code
_entity_poly.pdbx_strand_id
1 'polypeptide(L)'
;MNKISIINSKDLKTLANEDKYIFVNFSYKHAVKISYFYEDINKNERNKLIQLFNQLTNIEIRVDDMLGKLNIILLKLIIDGKKNNIVVSNIGFHMKSFEFLIDNIKKIFENYIDLANKHVIIVECNLNNQEDNEHINTYFDL
;
A
#
# COMPACT_ATOMS: atom_id res chain seq x y z
N MET A 1 12.35 -1.50 13.89
CA MET A 1 11.28 -2.51 13.87
C MET A 1 10.30 -2.16 12.76
N ASN A 2 9.81 -3.15 12.03
CA ASN A 2 8.75 -2.93 11.02
C ASN A 2 7.46 -2.47 11.71
N LYS A 3 6.74 -1.52 11.09
CA LYS A 3 5.58 -0.86 11.72
C LYS A 3 4.45 -0.67 10.71
N ILE A 4 3.23 -0.85 11.20
CA ILE A 4 2.01 -0.39 10.52
C ILE A 4 1.42 0.73 11.39
N SER A 5 1.09 1.88 10.81
CA SER A 5 0.33 2.94 11.47
C SER A 5 -0.93 3.24 10.68
N ILE A 6 -2.03 3.56 11.37
CA ILE A 6 -3.27 4.03 10.75
C ILE A 6 -3.42 5.52 11.09
N ILE A 7 -3.71 6.35 10.08
CA ILE A 7 -3.98 7.78 10.20
C ILE A 7 -5.27 8.12 9.45
N ASN A 8 -5.91 9.23 9.81
CA ASN A 8 -7.05 9.75 9.05
C ASN A 8 -6.58 10.65 7.89
N SER A 9 -7.53 11.08 7.05
CA SER A 9 -7.27 11.95 5.90
C SER A 9 -6.66 13.32 6.28
N LYS A 10 -7.02 13.88 7.43
CA LYS A 10 -6.55 15.18 7.92
C LYS A 10 -5.08 15.16 8.30
N ASP A 11 -4.62 14.02 8.83
CA ASP A 11 -3.24 13.82 9.25
C ASP A 11 -2.30 13.64 8.06
N LEU A 12 -2.82 13.43 6.84
CA LEU A 12 -2.00 13.31 5.63
C LEU A 12 -1.14 14.56 5.37
N LYS A 13 -1.62 15.75 5.76
CA LYS A 13 -0.88 17.01 5.66
C LYS A 13 0.44 17.00 6.43
N THR A 14 0.56 16.14 7.45
CA THR A 14 1.78 15.99 8.25
C THR A 14 2.89 15.24 7.50
N LEU A 15 2.55 14.56 6.39
CA LEU A 15 3.48 13.81 5.55
C LEU A 15 4.10 14.67 4.42
N ALA A 16 4.14 16.00 4.59
CA ALA A 16 4.50 17.00 3.58
C ALA A 16 5.87 16.86 2.89
N ASN A 17 6.74 15.95 3.35
CA ASN A 17 8.02 15.68 2.71
C ASN A 17 7.91 14.44 1.80
N GLU A 18 7.36 14.64 0.60
CA GLU A 18 7.08 13.56 -0.37
C GLU A 18 8.31 12.69 -0.69
N ASP A 19 9.51 13.26 -0.63
CA ASP A 19 10.75 12.53 -0.93
C ASP A 19 11.02 11.39 0.06
N LYS A 20 10.49 11.45 1.28
CA LYS A 20 10.64 10.39 2.29
C LYS A 20 9.61 9.27 2.20
N TYR A 21 8.55 9.46 1.41
CA TYR A 21 7.41 8.55 1.31
C TYR A 21 7.25 8.00 -0.11
N ILE A 22 6.68 6.80 -0.22
CA ILE A 22 6.12 6.29 -1.46
C ILE A 22 4.61 6.31 -1.29
N PHE A 23 3.92 7.20 -2.00
CA PHE A 23 2.47 7.24 -2.00
C PHE A 23 1.93 6.28 -3.06
N VAL A 24 1.01 5.41 -2.68
CA VAL A 24 0.38 4.42 -3.56
C VAL A 24 -1.07 4.84 -3.83
N ASN A 25 -1.38 5.08 -5.10
CA ASN A 25 -2.69 5.46 -5.60
C ASN A 25 -3.22 6.85 -5.17
N PHE A 26 -2.34 7.78 -4.81
CA PHE A 26 -2.66 9.20 -4.57
C PHE A 26 -2.58 10.01 -5.86
N SER A 27 -3.19 11.20 -5.93
CA SER A 27 -3.11 12.12 -7.09
C SER A 27 -1.75 12.79 -7.27
N TYR A 28 -0.82 12.63 -6.32
CA TYR A 28 0.52 13.21 -6.41
C TYR A 28 1.28 12.77 -7.66
N LYS A 29 2.07 13.70 -8.22
CA LYS A 29 2.82 13.51 -9.47
C LYS A 29 3.73 12.28 -9.45
N HIS A 30 4.33 11.98 -8.31
CA HIS A 30 5.28 10.87 -8.15
C HIS A 30 4.66 9.66 -7.41
N ALA A 31 3.34 9.64 -7.23
CA ALA A 31 2.67 8.50 -6.63
C ALA A 31 2.70 7.27 -7.55
N VAL A 32 2.88 6.10 -6.94
CA VAL A 32 2.77 4.80 -7.60
C VAL A 32 1.30 4.55 -7.94
N LYS A 33 0.97 4.47 -9.22
CA LYS A 33 -0.38 4.11 -9.69
C LYS A 33 -0.48 2.60 -9.85
N ILE A 34 -1.47 1.98 -9.20
CA ILE A 34 -1.54 0.50 -9.04
C ILE A 34 -1.50 -0.21 -10.39
N SER A 35 -2.40 0.12 -11.31
CA SER A 35 -2.49 -0.57 -12.61
C SER A 35 -1.20 -0.43 -13.42
N TYR A 36 -0.69 0.79 -13.60
CA TYR A 36 0.53 1.03 -14.38
C TYR A 36 1.74 0.33 -13.77
N PHE A 37 1.97 0.52 -12.47
CA PHE A 37 3.13 -0.04 -11.80
C PHE A 37 3.10 -1.58 -11.78
N TYR A 38 1.92 -2.19 -11.62
CA TYR A 38 1.82 -3.65 -11.69
C TYR A 38 2.17 -4.20 -13.07
N GLU A 39 1.73 -3.54 -14.15
CA GLU A 39 2.03 -3.99 -15.51
C GLU A 39 3.51 -3.77 -15.90
N ASP A 40 4.14 -2.73 -15.35
CA ASP A 40 5.57 -2.45 -15.53
C ASP A 40 6.49 -3.49 -14.88
N ILE A 41 6.00 -4.21 -13.86
CA ILE A 41 6.76 -5.34 -13.30
C ILE A 41 6.77 -6.45 -14.35
N ASN A 42 7.97 -6.81 -14.80
CA ASN A 42 8.12 -7.88 -15.79
C ASN A 42 7.50 -9.20 -15.28
N LYS A 43 7.02 -10.03 -16.20
CA LYS A 43 6.26 -11.26 -15.89
C LYS A 43 7.01 -12.20 -14.93
N ASN A 44 8.31 -12.38 -15.14
CA ASN A 44 9.12 -13.29 -14.31
C ASN A 44 9.22 -12.79 -12.87
N GLU A 45 9.43 -11.48 -12.69
CA GLU A 45 9.47 -10.84 -11.38
C GLU A 45 8.10 -10.87 -10.71
N ARG A 46 7.00 -10.60 -11.43
CA ARG A 46 5.63 -10.74 -10.91
C ARG A 46 5.37 -12.13 -10.36
N ASN A 47 5.73 -13.17 -11.11
CA ASN A 47 5.55 -14.55 -10.68
C ASN A 47 6.35 -14.86 -9.40
N LYS A 48 7.58 -14.35 -9.29
CA LYS A 48 8.40 -14.50 -8.08
C LYS A 48 7.79 -13.77 -6.89
N LEU A 49 7.26 -12.57 -7.09
CA LEU A 49 6.58 -11.81 -6.03
C LEU A 49 5.32 -12.52 -5.55
N ILE A 50 4.52 -13.09 -6.47
CA ILE A 50 3.33 -13.86 -6.11
C ILE A 50 3.71 -15.11 -5.32
N GLN A 51 4.73 -15.85 -5.77
CA GLN A 51 5.23 -17.02 -5.03
C GLN A 51 5.73 -16.65 -3.63
N LEU A 52 6.50 -15.57 -3.52
CA LEU A 52 6.99 -15.07 -2.25
C LEU A 52 5.83 -14.62 -1.34
N PHE A 53 4.84 -13.92 -1.89
CA PHE A 53 3.64 -13.53 -1.15
C PHE A 53 2.94 -14.77 -0.56
N ASN A 54 2.72 -15.79 -1.38
CA ASN A 54 2.06 -17.03 -0.95
C ASN A 54 2.88 -17.73 0.15
N GLN A 55 4.21 -17.77 0.03
CA GLN A 55 5.10 -18.34 1.04
C GLN A 55 5.04 -17.58 2.37
N LEU A 56 5.02 -16.24 2.32
CA LEU A 56 5.01 -15.38 3.51
C LEU A 56 3.65 -15.31 4.20
N THR A 57 2.55 -15.53 3.48
CA THR A 57 1.20 -15.28 4.00
C THR A 57 0.34 -16.54 4.11
N ASN A 58 0.73 -17.62 3.44
CA ASN A 58 -0.03 -18.84 3.22
C ASN A 58 -1.41 -18.56 2.57
N ILE A 59 -1.45 -17.58 1.65
CA ILE A 59 -2.65 -17.19 0.90
C ILE A 59 -2.32 -17.26 -0.58
N GLU A 60 -3.18 -17.90 -1.36
CA GLU A 60 -3.13 -17.83 -2.83
C GLU A 60 -3.85 -16.57 -3.30
N ILE A 61 -3.09 -15.55 -3.69
CA ILE A 61 -3.66 -14.27 -4.07
C ILE A 61 -4.08 -14.23 -5.54
N ARG A 62 -5.33 -13.80 -5.76
CA ARG A 62 -5.89 -13.52 -7.09
C ARG A 62 -5.42 -12.13 -7.54
N VAL A 63 -4.70 -12.02 -8.66
CA VAL A 63 -4.02 -10.76 -9.10
C VAL A 63 -4.61 -10.10 -10.34
N ASP A 64 -5.78 -10.55 -10.78
CA ASP A 64 -6.55 -9.87 -11.83
C ASP A 64 -7.33 -8.65 -11.29
N ASP A 65 -7.71 -8.67 -10.01
CA ASP A 65 -8.34 -7.54 -9.31
C ASP A 65 -7.33 -6.55 -8.71
N MET A 66 -7.84 -5.36 -8.37
CA MET A 66 -7.04 -4.23 -7.87
C MET A 66 -6.41 -4.50 -6.49
N LEU A 67 -7.08 -5.27 -5.63
CA LEU A 67 -6.60 -5.58 -4.29
C LEU A 67 -5.43 -6.58 -4.35
N GLY A 68 -5.55 -7.59 -5.20
CA GLY A 68 -4.48 -8.54 -5.49
C GLY A 68 -3.24 -7.85 -6.01
N LYS A 69 -3.41 -6.97 -7.02
CA LYS A 69 -2.32 -6.15 -7.56
C LYS A 69 -1.69 -5.29 -6.47
N LEU A 70 -2.50 -4.63 -5.63
CA LEU A 70 -2.00 -3.81 -4.53
C LEU A 70 -1.13 -4.59 -3.54
N ASN A 71 -1.55 -5.79 -3.13
CA ASN A 71 -0.75 -6.64 -2.23
C ASN A 71 0.64 -6.93 -2.83
N ILE A 72 0.70 -7.28 -4.12
CA ILE A 72 1.97 -7.56 -4.81
C ILE A 72 2.84 -6.29 -4.95
N ILE A 73 2.24 -5.14 -5.26
CA ILE A 73 2.95 -3.87 -5.32
C ILE A 73 3.53 -3.51 -3.95
N LEU A 74 2.74 -3.62 -2.87
CA LEU A 74 3.22 -3.33 -1.52
C LEU A 74 4.35 -4.27 -1.13
N LEU A 75 4.23 -5.58 -1.42
CA LEU A 75 5.33 -6.52 -1.20
C LEU A 75 6.60 -6.05 -1.95
N LYS A 76 6.49 -5.71 -3.23
CA LYS A 76 7.62 -5.18 -4.01
C LYS A 76 8.25 -3.94 -3.36
N LEU A 77 7.44 -2.96 -2.97
CA LEU A 77 7.93 -1.73 -2.34
C LEU A 77 8.58 -1.99 -0.98
N ILE A 78 8.05 -2.95 -0.22
CA ILE A 78 8.58 -3.40 1.06
C ILE A 78 9.97 -4.05 0.86
N ILE A 79 10.15 -4.89 -0.15
CA ILE A 79 11.43 -5.59 -0.37
C ILE A 79 12.48 -4.74 -1.11
N ASP A 80 12.07 -3.84 -2.02
CA ASP A 80 12.97 -3.09 -2.91
C ASP A 80 13.92 -2.13 -2.15
N GLY A 81 13.70 -1.87 -0.86
CA GLY A 81 14.66 -1.15 -0.03
C GLY A 81 14.73 0.37 -0.25
N LYS A 82 14.31 0.90 -1.41
CA LYS A 82 14.53 2.30 -1.86
C LYS A 82 14.03 3.37 -0.89
N LYS A 83 12.85 3.18 -0.29
CA LYS A 83 12.33 4.04 0.79
C LYS A 83 11.75 3.17 1.90
N ASN A 84 11.72 3.72 3.11
CA ASN A 84 11.24 3.00 4.28
C ASN A 84 9.78 3.29 4.62
N ASN A 85 9.23 4.41 4.16
CA ASN A 85 7.84 4.78 4.43
C ASN A 85 6.99 4.62 3.18
N ILE A 86 5.95 3.81 3.26
CA ILE A 86 4.99 3.55 2.19
C ILE A 86 3.63 4.00 2.70
N VAL A 87 2.92 4.80 1.92
CA VAL A 87 1.61 5.36 2.28
C VAL A 87 0.58 4.82 1.31
N VAL A 88 -0.49 4.23 1.82
CA VAL A 88 -1.60 3.69 1.03
C VAL A 88 -2.92 4.06 1.70
N SER A 89 -3.94 4.36 0.90
CA SER A 89 -5.28 4.68 1.41
C SER A 89 -6.28 3.56 1.15
N ASN A 90 -7.36 3.54 1.93
CA ASN A 90 -8.52 2.68 1.68
C ASN A 90 -9.44 3.22 0.56
N ILE A 91 -9.16 4.40 -0.02
CA ILE A 91 -10.04 4.98 -1.04
C ILE A 91 -10.21 4.05 -2.25
N GLY A 92 -11.46 3.89 -2.71
CA GLY A 92 -11.79 2.93 -3.77
C GLY A 92 -11.81 1.46 -3.34
N PHE A 93 -11.61 1.16 -2.05
CA PHE A 93 -11.71 -0.18 -1.49
C PHE A 93 -12.77 -0.26 -0.39
N HIS A 94 -13.37 -1.44 -0.23
CA HIS A 94 -14.23 -1.73 0.92
C HIS A 94 -13.38 -1.94 2.17
N MET A 95 -13.87 -1.58 3.37
CA MET A 95 -13.09 -1.70 4.63
C MET A 95 -12.53 -3.11 4.85
N LYS A 96 -13.33 -4.15 4.61
CA LYS A 96 -12.89 -5.56 4.67
C LYS A 96 -11.70 -5.88 3.76
N SER A 97 -11.63 -5.28 2.56
CA SER A 97 -10.49 -5.44 1.66
C SER A 97 -9.20 -4.90 2.28
N PHE A 98 -9.34 -3.89 3.12
CA PHE A 98 -8.22 -3.21 3.75
C PHE A 98 -7.77 -3.88 5.05
N GLU A 99 -8.71 -4.42 5.84
CA GLU A 99 -8.39 -5.34 6.93
C GLU A 99 -7.57 -6.52 6.42
N PHE A 100 -8.00 -7.12 5.30
CA PHE A 100 -7.24 -8.17 4.62
C PHE A 100 -5.84 -7.72 4.19
N LEU A 101 -5.70 -6.53 3.62
CA LEU A 101 -4.41 -5.95 3.24
C LEU A 101 -3.48 -5.80 4.45
N ILE A 102 -4.00 -5.23 5.55
CA ILE A 102 -3.25 -5.02 6.79
C ILE A 102 -2.76 -6.35 7.36
N ASP A 103 -3.62 -7.37 7.41
CA ASP A 103 -3.25 -8.68 7.94
C ASP A 103 -2.20 -9.38 7.07
N ASN A 104 -2.24 -9.20 5.76
CA ASN A 104 -1.19 -9.69 4.87
C ASN A 104 0.15 -8.97 5.11
N ILE A 105 0.14 -7.66 5.34
CA ILE A 105 1.36 -6.89 5.65
C ILE A 105 1.95 -7.34 7.00
N LYS A 106 1.10 -7.60 8.01
CA LYS A 106 1.56 -8.16 9.30
C LYS A 106 2.27 -9.49 9.09
N LYS A 107 1.65 -10.43 8.35
CA LYS A 107 2.26 -11.73 8.02
C LYS A 107 3.58 -11.58 7.27
N ILE A 108 3.67 -10.64 6.32
CA ILE A 108 4.93 -10.34 5.62
C ILE A 108 6.00 -9.86 6.62
N PHE A 109 5.65 -8.95 7.53
CA PHE A 109 6.59 -8.45 8.55
C PHE A 109 7.03 -9.51 9.56
N GLU A 110 6.15 -10.45 9.89
CA GLU A 110 6.43 -11.56 10.81
C GLU A 110 7.32 -12.62 10.16
N ASN A 111 7.06 -12.95 8.90
CA ASN A 111 7.70 -14.09 8.22
C ASN A 111 8.92 -13.71 7.38
N TYR A 112 9.15 -12.42 7.10
CA TYR A 112 10.32 -11.98 6.31
C TYR A 112 11.46 -11.45 7.20
N ILE A 113 12.31 -12.38 7.64
CA ILE A 113 13.33 -12.17 8.69
C ILE A 113 14.35 -11.08 8.33
N ASP A 114 14.77 -10.99 7.07
CA ASP A 114 15.82 -10.06 6.61
C ASP A 114 15.27 -8.68 6.21
N LEU A 115 14.00 -8.40 6.53
CA LEU A 115 13.35 -7.16 6.11
C LEU A 115 13.88 -5.95 6.90
N ALA A 116 14.50 -5.01 6.19
CA ALA A 116 14.90 -3.71 6.74
C ALA A 116 13.69 -2.94 7.29
N ASN A 117 13.93 -2.02 8.24
CA ASN A 117 12.88 -1.25 8.89
C ASN A 117 11.92 -0.56 7.90
N LYS A 118 10.74 -1.15 7.72
CA LYS A 118 9.65 -0.62 6.90
C LYS A 118 8.51 -0.07 7.75
N HIS A 119 7.89 0.98 7.24
CA HIS A 119 6.74 1.61 7.83
C HIS A 119 5.66 1.74 6.76
N VAL A 120 4.59 0.97 6.93
CA VAL A 120 3.39 1.12 6.11
C VAL A 120 2.42 2.03 6.88
N ILE A 121 2.12 3.17 6.28
CA ILE A 121 1.14 4.12 6.78
C ILE A 121 -0.14 3.91 5.98
N ILE A 122 -1.17 3.59 6.73
CA ILE A 122 -2.49 3.31 6.27
C ILE A 122 -3.35 4.57 6.47
N VAL A 123 -3.89 5.11 5.38
CA VAL A 123 -4.75 6.29 5.42
C VAL A 123 -6.19 5.85 5.33
N GLU A 124 -6.93 6.03 6.42
CA GLU A 124 -8.35 5.78 6.49
C GLU A 124 -9.10 7.03 6.00
N CYS A 125 -9.78 6.89 4.88
CA CYS A 125 -10.67 7.88 4.28
C CYS A 125 -12.11 7.46 4.55
N ASN A 126 -12.86 8.27 5.31
CA ASN A 126 -14.28 8.04 5.54
C ASN A 126 -15.13 8.95 4.64
N LEU A 127 -15.60 8.41 3.51
CA LEU A 127 -16.42 9.16 2.54
C LEU A 127 -17.78 9.62 3.10
N ASN A 128 -18.24 9.05 4.22
CA ASN A 128 -19.46 9.47 4.89
C ASN A 128 -19.22 10.64 5.86
N ASN A 129 -17.97 11.05 6.07
CA ASN A 129 -17.61 12.20 6.88
C ASN A 129 -17.34 13.40 5.95
N GLN A 130 -18.17 14.44 6.07
CA GLN A 130 -18.09 15.64 5.24
C GLN A 130 -16.72 16.34 5.35
N GLU A 131 -16.09 16.32 6.52
CA GLU A 131 -14.78 16.93 6.73
C GLU A 131 -13.65 16.11 6.08
N ASP A 132 -13.77 14.78 6.04
CA ASP A 132 -12.84 13.95 5.29
C ASP A 132 -12.99 14.18 3.78
N ASN A 133 -14.20 14.40 3.28
CA ASN A 133 -14.44 14.65 1.85
C ASN A 133 -13.74 15.92 1.34
N GLU A 134 -13.68 16.98 2.15
CA GLU A 134 -12.94 18.22 1.80
C GLU A 134 -11.44 17.94 1.62
N HIS A 135 -10.86 17.09 2.46
CA HIS A 135 -9.45 16.72 2.38
C HIS A 135 -9.18 15.69 1.28
N ILE A 136 -10.07 14.72 1.09
CA ILE A 136 -9.93 13.65 0.10
C ILE A 136 -9.80 14.22 -1.31
N ASN A 137 -10.62 15.20 -1.69
CA ASN A 137 -10.55 15.85 -3.01
C ASN A 137 -9.22 16.58 -3.27
N THR A 138 -8.43 16.85 -2.23
CA THR A 138 -7.09 17.43 -2.37
C THR A 138 -6.05 16.39 -2.77
N TYR A 139 -6.24 15.13 -2.37
CA TYR A 139 -5.23 14.08 -2.43
C TYR A 139 -5.54 12.93 -3.40
N PHE A 140 -6.76 12.92 -3.93
CA PHE A 140 -7.27 11.90 -4.82
C PHE A 140 -8.04 12.52 -5.98
N ASP A 141 -7.85 11.98 -7.17
CA ASP A 141 -8.65 12.33 -8.34
C ASP A 141 -9.91 11.44 -8.31
N LEU A 142 -10.96 11.92 -7.61
CA LEU A 142 -12.26 11.26 -7.50
C LEU A 142 -13.24 11.68 -8.61
#